data_AF-A0A359B295-F1
#
_entry.id   AF-A0A359B295-F1
#
_cell.length_a   1.000
_cell.length_b   1.000
_cell.length_c   1.000
_cell.angle_alpha   90.00
_cell.angle_beta   90.00
_cell.angle_gamma   90.00
#
_symmetry.space_group_name_H-M   'P 1'
#
loop_
_entity.id
_entity.type
_entity.pdbx_description
1 polymer ?
#
loop_
_entity_poly.entity_id
_entity_poly.type
_entity_poly.pdbx_seq_one_letter_code
_entity_poly.pdbx_strand_id
1 'polypeptide(L)'
;LFYQVAASQIEPATVSFPIRKIFQNRRDVKIRMANVLAVHSSEKYIETSIGQFEYDYLVIATGSKTNFYGNQQIEEHSLKLKSSFQAMHIRNMILENFEKLLYVEDKEPYYNIVIVGGGATGVELAGAYAEMKRDVLPRDYPDIDFSKLNIYLLEGA
;
A
#
# COMPACT_ATOMS: atom_id res chain seq x y z
N LEU A 1 4.77 8.42 1.23
CA LEU A 1 5.27 8.13 -0.13
C LEU A 1 4.66 6.89 -0.80
N PHE A 2 4.04 5.92 -0.09
CA PHE A 2 3.40 4.79 -0.78
C PHE A 2 2.30 5.21 -1.76
N TYR A 3 1.57 6.29 -1.50
CA TYR A 3 0.60 6.85 -2.44
C TYR A 3 1.24 7.27 -3.77
N GLN A 4 2.46 7.82 -3.74
CA GLN A 4 3.20 8.22 -4.95
C GLN A 4 3.63 7.01 -5.77
N VAL A 5 4.01 5.90 -5.11
CA VAL A 5 4.25 4.63 -5.79
C VAL A 5 2.96 4.10 -6.42
N ALA A 6 1.85 4.15 -5.68
CA ALA A 6 0.53 3.71 -6.17
C ALA A 6 0.05 4.53 -7.38
N ALA A 7 0.33 5.83 -7.39
CA ALA A 7 0.01 6.75 -8.47
C ALA A 7 1.09 6.85 -9.56
N SER A 8 2.04 5.91 -9.62
CA SER A 8 3.11 5.87 -10.65
C SER A 8 4.06 7.08 -10.68
N GLN A 9 4.12 7.88 -9.61
CA GLN A 9 4.95 9.10 -9.56
C GLN A 9 6.42 8.80 -9.20
N ILE A 10 6.68 7.73 -8.43
CA ILE A 10 8.03 7.34 -8.02
C ILE A 10 8.21 5.82 -8.05
N GLU A 11 9.47 5.39 -8.15
CA GLU A 11 9.80 3.97 -8.12
C GLU A 11 9.73 3.36 -6.71
N PRO A 12 9.21 2.12 -6.54
CA PRO A 12 9.11 1.45 -5.23
C PRO A 12 10.45 1.32 -4.49
N ALA A 13 11.55 1.20 -5.23
CA ALA A 13 12.89 1.10 -4.67
C ALA A 13 13.34 2.38 -3.95
N THR A 14 12.75 3.54 -4.29
CA THR A 14 13.09 4.83 -3.66
C THR A 14 12.53 4.98 -2.25
N VAL A 15 11.51 4.18 -1.89
CA VAL A 15 10.84 4.21 -0.58
C VAL A 15 11.22 3.05 0.33
N SER A 16 12.21 2.24 -0.07
CA SER A 16 12.63 1.05 0.65
C SER A 16 14.15 1.04 0.83
N PHE A 17 14.61 0.70 2.04
CA PHE A 17 16.05 0.62 2.34
C PHE A 17 16.38 -0.67 3.09
N PRO A 18 17.50 -1.35 2.77
CA PRO A 18 17.88 -2.56 3.49
C PRO A 18 18.25 -2.25 4.94
N ILE A 19 17.47 -2.75 5.90
CA ILE A 19 17.72 -2.52 7.33
C ILE A 19 19.13 -2.97 7.77
N ARG A 20 19.66 -4.05 7.18
CA ARG A 20 21.01 -4.54 7.46
C ARG A 20 22.11 -3.53 7.08
N LYS A 21 21.89 -2.75 6.02
CA LYS A 21 22.83 -1.73 5.56
C LYS A 21 22.98 -0.60 6.57
N ILE A 22 21.88 -0.24 7.25
CA ILE A 22 21.88 0.80 8.30
C ILE A 22 22.81 0.42 9.46
N PHE A 23 22.86 -0.87 9.82
CA PHE A 23 23.62 -1.37 10.96
C PHE A 23 24.92 -2.10 10.59
N GLN A 24 25.40 -1.98 9.34
CA GLN A 24 26.55 -2.77 8.85
C GLN A 24 27.86 -2.55 9.64
N ASN A 25 28.01 -1.38 10.28
CA ASN A 25 29.18 -1.02 11.09
C ASN A 25 29.00 -1.34 12.59
N ARG A 26 27.89 -1.98 12.99
CA ARG A 26 27.56 -2.32 14.39
C ARG A 26 27.56 -3.84 14.57
N ARG A 27 28.52 -4.34 15.35
CA ARG A 27 28.65 -5.78 15.64
C ARG A 27 27.72 -6.27 16.74
N ASP A 28 27.18 -5.35 17.53
CA ASP A 28 26.28 -5.58 18.67
C ASP A 28 24.80 -5.62 18.26
N VAL A 29 24.48 -5.34 16.99
CA VAL A 29 23.12 -5.41 16.45
C VAL A 29 22.95 -6.70 15.65
N LYS A 30 22.00 -7.55 16.07
CA LYS A 30 21.66 -8.79 15.37
C LYS A 30 20.29 -8.64 14.70
N ILE A 31 20.24 -8.78 13.38
CA ILE A 31 18.98 -8.73 12.62
C ILE A 31 18.59 -10.15 12.21
N ARG A 32 17.36 -10.53 12.54
CA ARG A 32 16.72 -11.80 12.16
C ARG A 32 15.48 -11.48 11.32
N MET A 33 15.34 -12.16 10.18
CA MET A 33 14.12 -12.10 9.38
C MET A 33 13.26 -13.27 9.83
N ALA A 34 12.21 -13.00 10.61
CA ALA A 34 11.34 -14.01 11.19
C ALA A 34 9.96 -13.41 11.51
N ASN A 35 8.93 -14.26 11.55
CA ASN A 35 7.63 -13.88 12.07
C ASN A 35 7.60 -14.16 13.57
N VAL A 36 7.23 -13.17 14.38
CA VAL A 36 6.94 -13.36 15.80
C VAL A 36 5.53 -13.94 15.93
N LEU A 37 5.41 -15.08 16.61
CA LEU A 37 4.17 -15.84 16.75
C LEU A 37 3.52 -15.63 18.11
N ALA A 38 4.33 -15.61 19.18
CA ALA A 38 3.87 -15.41 20.54
C ALA A 38 4.90 -14.68 21.40
N VAL A 39 4.43 -14.01 22.45
CA VAL A 39 5.26 -13.36 23.47
C VAL A 39 5.00 -14.04 24.81
N HIS A 40 6.04 -14.63 25.38
CA HIS A 40 6.02 -15.28 26.69
C HIS A 40 6.67 -14.35 27.73
N SER A 41 5.85 -13.55 28.39
CA SER A 41 6.33 -12.48 29.28
C SER A 41 6.84 -12.98 30.64
N SER A 42 6.25 -14.04 31.18
CA SER A 42 6.68 -14.72 32.40
C SER A 42 8.06 -15.37 32.24
N GLU A 43 8.26 -16.09 31.14
CA GLU A 43 9.51 -16.78 30.83
C GLU A 43 10.53 -15.90 30.09
N LYS A 44 10.15 -14.66 29.72
CA LYS A 44 10.97 -13.67 29.00
C LYS A 44 11.57 -14.17 27.68
N TYR A 45 10.75 -14.79 26.83
CA TYR A 45 11.13 -15.12 25.46
C TYR A 45 10.03 -14.82 24.45
N ILE A 46 10.40 -14.75 23.18
CA ILE A 46 9.47 -14.71 22.04
C ILE A 46 9.56 -16.01 21.24
N GLU A 47 8.41 -16.52 20.82
CA GLU A 47 8.34 -17.60 19.84
C GLU A 47 8.33 -16.99 18.44
N THR A 48 9.17 -17.52 17.54
CA THR A 48 9.25 -17.06 16.16
C THR A 48 9.26 -18.23 15.18
N SER A 49 9.06 -17.94 13.90
CA SER A 49 9.14 -18.92 12.82
C SER A 49 10.50 -19.61 12.65
N ILE A 50 11.54 -19.16 13.35
CA ILE A 50 12.90 -19.74 13.29
C ILE A 50 13.42 -20.19 14.66
N GLY A 51 12.51 -20.36 15.64
CA GLY A 51 12.85 -20.76 17.00
C GLY A 51 12.60 -19.64 18.02
N GLN A 52 13.04 -19.89 19.25
CA GLN A 52 12.82 -19.00 20.39
C GLN A 52 13.98 -18.03 20.58
N PHE A 53 13.66 -16.81 21.05
CA PHE A 53 14.65 -15.82 21.44
C PHE A 53 14.31 -15.26 22.82
N GLU A 54 15.25 -15.38 23.75
CA GLU A 54 15.16 -14.78 25.09
C GLU A 54 15.43 -13.27 25.04
N TYR A 55 14.89 -12.54 26.01
CA TYR A 55 15.10 -11.10 26.15
C TYR A 55 15.17 -10.66 27.62
N ASP A 56 15.94 -9.61 27.89
CA ASP A 56 15.84 -8.87 29.16
C ASP A 56 14.72 -7.82 29.11
N TYR A 57 14.61 -7.15 27.96
CA TYR A 57 13.59 -6.15 27.65
C TYR A 57 13.05 -6.37 26.23
N LEU A 58 11.73 -6.26 26.07
CA LEU A 58 11.05 -6.39 24.79
C LEU A 58 10.42 -5.06 24.37
N VAL A 59 10.81 -4.55 23.20
CA VAL A 59 10.18 -3.38 22.57
C VAL A 59 9.31 -3.88 21.41
N ILE A 60 8.01 -3.62 21.47
CA ILE A 60 7.05 -4.02 20.44
C ILE A 60 6.78 -2.85 19.49
N ALA A 61 7.22 -3.01 18.24
CA ALA A 61 7.05 -2.01 17.17
C ALA A 61 6.51 -2.65 15.88
N THR A 62 5.51 -3.53 16.01
CA THR A 62 4.96 -4.34 14.91
C THR A 62 4.02 -3.58 13.96
N GLY A 63 3.72 -2.32 14.27
CA GLY A 63 2.80 -1.50 13.47
C GLY A 63 1.34 -1.93 13.60
N SER A 64 0.54 -1.65 12.57
CA SER A 64 -0.89 -1.97 12.54
C SER A 64 -1.32 -2.51 11.17
N LYS A 65 -2.43 -3.24 11.14
CA LYS A 65 -3.08 -3.71 9.91
C LYS A 65 -4.21 -2.77 9.51
N THR A 66 -4.66 -2.86 8.26
CA THR A 66 -5.90 -2.22 7.82
C THR A 66 -7.07 -2.81 8.61
N ASN A 67 -7.93 -1.95 9.13
CA ASN A 67 -9.14 -2.34 9.83
C ASN A 67 -10.35 -2.15 8.91
N PHE A 68 -11.10 -3.22 8.67
CA PHE A 68 -12.31 -3.20 7.86
C PHE A 68 -13.59 -3.13 8.70
N TYR A 69 -13.47 -2.97 10.02
CA TYR A 69 -14.60 -2.85 10.96
C TYR A 69 -15.60 -4.01 10.85
N GLY A 70 -15.09 -5.22 10.60
CA GLY A 70 -15.90 -6.44 10.43
C GLY A 70 -16.51 -6.62 9.03
N ASN A 71 -16.31 -5.69 8.10
CA ASN A 71 -16.84 -5.81 6.74
C ASN A 71 -15.93 -6.69 5.85
N GLN A 72 -16.23 -8.00 5.85
CA GLN A 72 -15.48 -8.99 5.06
C GLN A 72 -15.60 -8.74 3.55
N GLN A 73 -16.76 -8.30 3.05
CA GLN A 73 -16.95 -8.04 1.63
C GLN A 73 -16.02 -6.92 1.14
N ILE A 74 -15.88 -5.84 1.91
CA ILE A 74 -14.91 -4.78 1.59
C ILE A 74 -13.49 -5.32 1.66
N GLU A 75 -13.15 -6.13 2.67
CA GLU A 75 -11.80 -6.68 2.77
C GLU A 75 -11.40 -7.54 1.55
N GLU A 76 -12.34 -8.32 1.01
CA GLU A 76 -12.12 -9.19 -0.15
C GLU A 76 -12.04 -8.42 -1.49
N HIS A 77 -12.80 -7.33 -1.61
CA HIS A 77 -12.97 -6.62 -2.89
C HIS A 77 -12.24 -5.28 -2.97
N SER A 78 -11.48 -4.90 -1.92
CA SER A 78 -10.74 -3.64 -1.90
C SER A 78 -9.24 -3.85 -1.78
N LEU A 79 -8.51 -2.81 -2.20
CA LEU A 79 -7.06 -2.76 -2.09
C LEU A 79 -6.65 -2.08 -0.78
N LYS A 80 -5.55 -2.56 -0.21
CA LYS A 80 -4.91 -2.00 0.99
C LYS A 80 -3.68 -1.20 0.57
N LEU A 81 -3.34 -0.12 1.28
CA LEU A 81 -2.13 0.68 1.02
C LEU A 81 -1.29 0.85 2.31
N LYS A 82 -0.61 -0.23 2.72
CA LYS A 82 0.26 -0.29 3.91
C LYS A 82 1.68 -0.77 3.62
N SER A 83 1.97 -1.23 2.40
CA SER A 83 3.30 -1.69 2.00
C SER A 83 3.66 -1.26 0.58
N SER A 84 4.94 -1.32 0.23
CA SER A 84 5.43 -1.07 -1.13
C SER A 84 4.86 -2.06 -2.13
N PHE A 85 4.75 -3.35 -1.77
CA PHE A 85 4.12 -4.37 -2.60
C PHE A 85 2.66 -4.03 -2.91
N GLN A 86 1.91 -3.61 -1.90
CA GLN A 86 0.53 -3.17 -2.05
C GLN A 86 0.42 -1.94 -2.96
N ALA A 87 1.30 -0.94 -2.79
CA ALA A 87 1.34 0.22 -3.66
C ALA A 87 1.60 -0.16 -5.13
N MET A 88 2.56 -1.06 -5.37
CA MET A 88 2.83 -1.59 -6.71
C MET A 88 1.62 -2.33 -7.31
N HIS A 89 0.92 -3.11 -6.49
CA HIS A 89 -0.27 -3.82 -6.95
C HIS A 89 -1.38 -2.86 -7.36
N ILE A 90 -1.61 -1.79 -6.58
CA ILE A 90 -2.57 -0.72 -6.93
C ILE A 90 -2.17 -0.07 -8.25
N ARG A 91 -0.90 0.35 -8.38
CA ARG A 91 -0.37 0.97 -9.60
C ARG A 91 -0.63 0.11 -10.83
N ASN A 92 -0.23 -1.16 -10.77
CA ASN A 92 -0.35 -2.07 -11.90
C ASN A 92 -1.82 -2.28 -12.27
N MET A 93 -2.70 -2.52 -11.30
CA MET A 93 -4.11 -2.75 -11.59
C MET A 93 -4.81 -1.53 -12.18
N ILE A 94 -4.45 -0.32 -11.73
CA ILE A 94 -5.00 0.92 -12.30
C ILE A 94 -4.56 1.11 -13.75
N LEU A 95 -3.27 0.92 -14.04
CA LEU A 95 -2.76 0.99 -15.41
C LEU A 95 -3.40 -0.08 -16.31
N GLU A 96 -3.49 -1.33 -15.85
CA GLU A 96 -4.18 -2.41 -16.56
C GLU A 96 -5.67 -2.09 -16.81
N ASN A 97 -6.33 -1.40 -15.89
CA ASN A 97 -7.71 -0.95 -16.08
C ASN A 97 -7.83 0.16 -17.13
N PHE A 98 -6.83 1.04 -17.23
CA PHE A 98 -6.78 2.02 -18.32
C PHE A 98 -6.48 1.37 -19.67
N GLU A 99 -5.67 0.32 -19.74
CA GLU A 99 -5.50 -0.47 -20.97
C GLU A 99 -6.83 -1.11 -21.42
N LYS A 100 -7.60 -1.66 -20.48
CA LYS A 100 -8.92 -2.25 -20.77
C LYS A 100 -9.88 -1.26 -21.42
N LEU A 101 -9.85 0.01 -21.04
CA LEU A 101 -10.69 1.06 -21.63
C LEU A 101 -10.52 1.19 -23.16
N LEU A 102 -9.41 0.72 -23.73
CA LEU A 102 -9.19 0.74 -25.18
C LEU A 102 -10.08 -0.25 -25.93
N TYR A 103 -10.44 -1.39 -25.32
CA TYR A 103 -11.07 -2.50 -26.05
C TYR A 103 -12.32 -3.10 -25.40
N VAL A 104 -12.64 -2.79 -24.14
CA VAL A 104 -13.87 -3.30 -23.51
C VAL A 104 -15.11 -2.55 -23.99
N GLU A 105 -16.23 -3.26 -24.13
CA GLU A 105 -17.52 -2.68 -24.53
C GLU A 105 -18.13 -1.85 -23.39
N ASP A 106 -18.23 -2.44 -22.19
CA ASP A 106 -18.68 -1.75 -20.99
C ASP A 106 -17.50 -1.08 -20.28
N LYS A 107 -17.31 0.21 -20.59
CA LYS A 107 -16.20 1.01 -20.08
C LYS A 107 -16.49 1.66 -18.73
N GLU A 108 -17.75 1.76 -18.34
CA GLU A 108 -18.18 2.56 -17.18
C GLU A 108 -17.51 2.12 -15.87
N PRO A 109 -17.37 0.83 -15.55
CA PRO A 109 -16.71 0.39 -14.32
C PRO A 109 -15.24 0.84 -14.22
N TYR A 110 -14.55 1.01 -15.35
CA TYR A 110 -13.12 1.34 -15.40
C TYR A 110 -12.84 2.85 -15.30
N TYR A 111 -13.88 3.68 -15.43
CA TYR A 111 -13.79 5.13 -15.20
C TYR A 111 -13.98 5.54 -13.73
N ASN A 112 -14.06 4.60 -12.79
CA ASN A 112 -14.37 4.94 -11.41
C ASN A 112 -13.27 4.45 -10.45
N ILE A 113 -12.61 5.39 -9.77
CA ILE A 113 -11.67 5.12 -8.68
C ILE A 113 -12.33 5.56 -7.38
N VAL A 114 -12.50 4.62 -6.45
CA VAL A 114 -13.10 4.88 -5.13
C VAL A 114 -12.03 4.72 -4.05
N ILE A 115 -11.79 5.77 -3.29
CA ILE A 115 -10.83 5.84 -2.19
C ILE A 115 -11.61 6.03 -0.90
N VAL A 116 -11.44 5.12 0.05
CA VAL A 116 -12.12 5.16 1.35
C VAL A 116 -11.13 5.59 2.43
N GLY A 117 -11.47 6.68 3.12
CA GLY A 117 -10.69 7.32 4.17
C GLY A 117 -10.15 8.69 3.74
N GLY A 118 -10.79 9.76 4.20
CA GLY A 118 -10.42 11.18 4.02
C GLY A 118 -9.27 11.66 4.91
N GLY A 119 -8.55 10.75 5.56
CA GLY A 119 -7.28 11.08 6.21
C GLY A 119 -6.18 11.44 5.19
N ALA A 120 -5.01 11.86 5.69
CA ALA A 120 -3.89 12.32 4.86
C ALA A 120 -3.59 11.38 3.68
N THR A 121 -3.48 10.07 3.92
CA THR A 121 -3.18 9.09 2.87
C THR A 121 -4.21 9.07 1.74
N GLY A 122 -5.51 9.16 2.06
CA GLY A 122 -6.55 9.12 1.04
C GLY A 122 -6.66 10.43 0.26
N VAL A 123 -6.46 11.56 0.94
CA VAL A 123 -6.40 12.88 0.30
C VAL A 123 -5.18 12.97 -0.64
N GLU A 124 -4.00 12.54 -0.20
CA GLU A 124 -2.80 12.49 -1.03
C GLU A 124 -2.99 11.61 -2.27
N LEU A 125 -3.60 10.43 -2.10
CA LEU A 125 -3.87 9.51 -3.20
C LEU A 125 -4.89 10.08 -4.20
N ALA A 126 -5.98 10.68 -3.71
CA ALA A 126 -6.98 11.32 -4.55
C ALA A 126 -6.39 12.48 -5.36
N GLY A 127 -5.56 13.32 -4.71
CA GLY A 127 -4.84 14.40 -5.36
C GLY A 127 -3.88 13.90 -6.44
N ALA A 128 -3.12 12.84 -6.16
CA ALA A 128 -2.19 12.26 -7.11
C ALA A 128 -2.90 11.69 -8.37
N TYR A 129 -4.05 11.02 -8.21
CA TYR A 129 -4.84 10.58 -9.37
C TYR A 129 -5.51 11.73 -10.11
N ALA A 130 -5.91 12.80 -9.42
CA ALA A 130 -6.48 13.98 -10.07
C ALA A 130 -5.44 14.70 -10.94
N GLU A 131 -4.20 14.79 -10.46
CA GLU A 131 -3.06 15.26 -11.24
C GLU A 131 -2.78 14.33 -12.43
N MET A 132 -2.73 13.01 -12.21
CA MET A 132 -2.52 12.02 -13.27
C MET A 132 -3.59 12.11 -14.36
N LYS A 133 -4.87 12.27 -13.99
CA LYS A 133 -6.02 12.49 -14.89
C LYS A 133 -5.84 13.72 -15.76
N ARG A 134 -5.40 14.83 -15.17
CA ARG A 134 -5.29 16.11 -15.86
C ARG A 134 -4.07 16.15 -16.78
N ASP A 135 -2.94 15.70 -16.24
CA ASP A 135 -1.66 16.00 -16.84
C ASP A 135 -1.09 14.78 -17.57
N VAL A 136 -1.21 13.55 -17.07
CA VAL A 136 -0.49 12.38 -17.61
C VAL A 136 -1.33 11.58 -18.60
N LEU A 137 -2.49 11.09 -18.15
CA LEU A 137 -3.30 10.11 -18.88
C LEU A 137 -3.72 10.53 -20.30
N PRO A 138 -4.10 11.79 -20.57
CA PRO A 138 -4.47 12.20 -21.94
C PRO A 138 -3.31 12.13 -22.95
N ARG A 139 -2.05 12.15 -22.48
CA ARG A 139 -0.87 11.99 -23.35
C ARG A 139 -0.55 10.53 -23.60
N ASP A 140 -0.69 9.69 -22.57
CA ASP A 140 -0.36 8.27 -22.64
C ASP A 140 -1.43 7.48 -23.41
N TYR A 141 -2.71 7.86 -23.29
CA TYR A 141 -3.83 7.23 -24.01
C TYR A 141 -4.70 8.28 -24.72
N PRO A 142 -4.28 8.77 -25.89
CA PRO A 142 -4.99 9.83 -26.61
C PRO A 142 -6.40 9.43 -27.09
N ASP A 143 -6.68 8.13 -27.19
CA ASP A 143 -7.97 7.58 -27.64
C ASP A 143 -9.01 7.42 -26.50
N ILE A 144 -8.64 7.77 -25.26
CA ILE A 144 -9.50 7.65 -24.08
C ILE A 144 -9.89 9.05 -23.58
N ASP A 145 -11.20 9.27 -23.40
CA ASP A 145 -11.71 10.50 -22.78
C ASP A 145 -11.66 10.42 -21.25
N PHE A 146 -10.51 10.78 -20.68
CA PHE A 146 -10.33 10.81 -19.22
C PHE A 146 -11.12 11.92 -18.52
N SER A 147 -11.81 12.82 -19.23
CA SER A 147 -12.75 13.75 -18.55
C SER A 147 -13.81 12.99 -17.77
N LYS A 148 -14.16 11.77 -18.23
CA LYS A 148 -15.09 10.81 -17.62
C LYS A 148 -14.54 10.06 -16.40
N LEU A 149 -13.23 10.07 -16.16
CA LEU A 149 -12.63 9.39 -15.01
C LEU A 149 -13.06 10.08 -13.71
N ASN A 150 -13.81 9.39 -12.86
CA ASN A 150 -14.28 9.87 -11.58
C ASN A 150 -13.37 9.36 -10.46
N ILE A 151 -12.99 10.26 -9.55
CA ILE A 151 -12.21 9.95 -8.36
C ILE A 151 -13.06 10.32 -7.16
N TYR A 152 -13.57 9.31 -6.46
CA TYR A 152 -14.39 9.49 -5.27
C TYR A 152 -13.52 9.32 -4.02
N LEU A 153 -13.58 10.31 -3.13
CA LEU A 153 -13.02 10.20 -1.78
C LEU A 153 -14.18 10.12 -0.79
N LEU A 154 -14.31 8.98 -0.12
CA LEU A 154 -15.36 8.70 0.85
C LEU A 154 -14.78 8.77 2.26
N GLU A 155 -15.43 9.49 3.17
CA GLU A 155 -15.06 9.56 4.59
C GLU A 155 -16.30 9.30 5.45
N GLY A 156 -16.11 8.58 6.56
CA GLY A 156 -17.18 8.34 7.53
C GLY A 156 -17.53 9.63 8.29
N ALA A 157 -18.78 9.73 8.72
CA ALA A 157 -19.24 10.79 9.64
C ALA A 157 -18.96 10.41 11.10
#